data_AF-A0A2Z4G7W6-F1
#
_entry.id   AF-A0A2Z4G7W6-F1
#
_cell.length_a   1.000
_cell.length_b   1.000
_cell.length_c   1.000
_cell.angle_alpha   90.00
_cell.angle_beta   90.00
_cell.angle_gamma   90.00
#
_symmetry.space_group_name_H-M   'P 1'
#
loop_
_entity.id
_entity.type
_entity.pdbx_description
1 polymer ?
#
loop_
_entity_poly.entity_id
_entity_poly.type
_entity_poly.pdbx_seq_one_letter_code
_entity_poly.pdbx_strand_id
1 'polypeptide(L)'
;MLACGPSEEDKQIETVYAELMEGHDVVMPKSMQLPKLKSEVLKAVNELPEGDSLKTAAIDLGKELITANEDMYTWMDEFAVAMNDVEDKTEKLKLYESLNTEIKEIGEATNAAIETANKFLKEHE
;
A
#
# COMPACT_ATOMS: atom_id res chain seq x y z
N MET A 1 -28.43 23.76 28.63
CA MET A 1 -27.40 23.64 27.58
C MET A 1 -26.19 22.98 28.24
N LEU A 2 -26.07 21.66 28.14
CA LEU A 2 -24.88 20.93 28.58
C LEU A 2 -23.98 20.78 27.36
N ALA A 3 -22.74 21.24 27.49
CA ALA A 3 -21.72 21.09 26.47
C ALA A 3 -21.38 19.60 26.30
N CYS A 4 -21.94 18.96 25.27
CA CYS A 4 -21.49 17.66 24.79
C CYS A 4 -20.26 17.88 23.90
N GLY A 5 -19.08 17.97 24.52
CA GLY A 5 -17.82 17.86 23.78
C GLY A 5 -17.51 16.40 23.43
N PRO A 6 -16.63 16.15 22.44
CA PRO A 6 -16.17 14.80 22.12
C PRO A 6 -15.50 14.15 23.33
N SER A 7 -15.72 12.84 23.48
CA SER A 7 -15.06 12.04 24.52
C SER A 7 -13.54 11.96 24.26
N GLU A 8 -12.77 11.48 25.23
CA GLU A 8 -11.35 11.23 25.00
C GLU A 8 -11.11 10.16 23.94
N GLU A 9 -11.97 9.13 23.91
CA GLU A 9 -11.94 8.06 22.90
C GLU A 9 -12.26 8.60 21.50
N ASP A 10 -13.20 9.56 21.39
CA ASP A 10 -13.51 10.22 20.12
C ASP A 10 -12.30 10.96 19.55
N LYS A 11 -11.57 11.70 20.41
CA LYS A 11 -10.35 12.41 19.99
C LYS A 11 -9.23 11.47 19.57
N GLN A 12 -9.10 10.32 20.24
CA GLN A 12 -8.10 9.32 19.88
C GLN A 12 -8.41 8.71 18.51
N ILE A 13 -9.67 8.34 18.26
CA ILE A 13 -10.12 7.85 16.96
C ILE A 13 -9.87 8.90 15.87
N GLU A 14 -10.21 10.17 16.11
CA GLU A 14 -9.94 11.26 15.16
C GLU A 14 -8.45 11.43 14.87
N THR A 15 -7.60 11.29 15.90
CA THR A 15 -6.13 11.40 15.76
C THR A 15 -5.58 10.26 14.90
N VAL A 16 -5.90 9.01 15.24
CA VAL A 16 -5.41 7.85 14.47
C VAL A 16 -5.98 7.84 13.04
N TYR A 17 -7.23 8.27 12.86
CA TYR A 17 -7.81 8.46 11.53
C TYR A 17 -6.99 9.44 10.68
N ALA A 18 -6.55 10.57 11.24
CA ALA A 18 -5.73 11.52 10.52
C ALA A 18 -4.39 10.91 10.09
N GLU A 19 -3.76 10.09 10.95
CA GLU A 19 -2.53 9.35 10.62
C GLU A 19 -2.75 8.32 9.50
N LEU A 20 -3.86 7.57 9.54
CA LEU A 20 -4.25 6.63 8.49
C LEU A 20 -4.41 7.33 7.13
N MET A 21 -5.08 8.48 7.13
CA MET A 21 -5.27 9.27 5.91
C MET A 21 -3.94 9.83 5.37
N GLU A 22 -3.03 10.26 6.25
CA GLU A 22 -1.69 10.66 5.83
C GLU A 22 -0.93 9.48 5.19
N GLY A 23 -0.99 8.29 5.81
CA GLY A 23 -0.42 7.07 5.26
C GLY A 23 -1.00 6.73 3.87
N HIS A 24 -2.32 6.74 3.74
CA HIS A 24 -3.02 6.55 2.46
C HIS A 24 -2.53 7.55 1.41
N ASP A 25 -2.53 8.85 1.72
CA ASP A 25 -2.20 9.91 0.76
C ASP A 25 -0.74 9.84 0.29
N VAL A 26 0.15 9.26 1.09
CA VAL A 26 1.55 9.02 0.74
C VAL A 26 1.74 7.74 -0.08
N VAL A 27 1.10 6.65 0.29
CA VAL A 27 1.33 5.32 -0.29
C VAL A 27 0.51 5.12 -1.56
N MET A 28 -0.75 5.53 -1.57
CA MET A 28 -1.67 5.27 -2.68
C MET A 28 -1.17 5.80 -4.04
N PRO A 29 -0.67 7.05 -4.16
CA PRO A 29 -0.14 7.54 -5.44
C PRO A 29 1.06 6.73 -5.96
N LYS A 30 1.83 6.11 -5.07
CA LYS A 30 2.97 5.25 -5.43
C LYS A 30 2.47 3.88 -5.89
N SER A 31 1.52 3.28 -5.17
CA SER A 31 0.89 2.01 -5.54
C SER A 31 0.26 2.10 -6.95
N MET A 32 -0.40 3.22 -7.26
CA MET A 32 -0.98 3.48 -8.58
C MET A 32 0.04 3.50 -9.74
N GLN A 33 1.34 3.68 -9.47
CA GLN A 33 2.38 3.66 -10.49
C GLN A 33 2.92 2.26 -10.79
N LEU A 34 2.73 1.30 -9.87
CA LEU A 34 3.29 -0.05 -9.97
C LEU A 34 2.85 -0.83 -11.22
N PRO A 35 1.57 -0.75 -11.69
CA PRO A 35 1.17 -1.42 -12.93
C PRO A 35 1.94 -0.95 -14.16
N LYS A 36 2.28 0.35 -14.21
CA LYS A 36 3.09 0.92 -15.29
C LYS A 36 4.53 0.42 -15.22
N LEU A 37 5.16 0.49 -14.03
CA LEU A 37 6.52 -0.02 -13.81
C LEU A 37 6.64 -1.50 -14.18
N LYS A 38 5.66 -2.32 -13.79
CA LYS A 38 5.58 -3.72 -14.18
C LYS A 38 5.57 -3.88 -15.70
N SER A 39 4.75 -3.11 -16.40
CA SER A 39 4.69 -3.18 -17.87
C SER A 39 6.04 -2.81 -18.50
N GLU A 40 6.77 -1.85 -17.94
CA GLU A 40 8.09 -1.45 -18.44
C GLU A 40 9.13 -2.55 -18.20
N VAL A 41 9.17 -3.12 -16.98
CA VAL A 41 10.07 -4.23 -16.61
C VAL A 41 9.86 -5.43 -17.52
N LEU A 42 8.61 -5.85 -17.73
CA LEU A 42 8.29 -6.99 -18.59
C LEU A 42 8.60 -6.72 -20.07
N LYS A 43 8.45 -5.47 -20.52
CA LYS A 43 8.75 -5.08 -21.90
C LYS A 43 10.26 -5.17 -22.18
N ALA A 44 11.10 -4.77 -21.23
CA ALA A 44 12.56 -4.78 -21.36
C ALA A 44 13.14 -6.18 -21.63
N VAL A 45 12.44 -7.23 -21.18
CA VAL A 45 12.86 -8.63 -21.33
C VAL A 45 12.03 -9.43 -22.34
N ASN A 46 11.10 -8.81 -23.08
CA ASN A 46 10.11 -9.56 -23.85
C ASN A 46 10.74 -10.44 -24.95
N GLU A 47 11.85 -9.96 -25.53
CA GLU A 47 12.57 -10.62 -26.63
C GLU A 47 13.50 -11.73 -26.13
N LEU A 48 13.73 -11.82 -24.82
CA LEU A 48 14.55 -12.87 -24.23
C LEU A 48 13.83 -14.22 -24.33
N PRO A 49 14.60 -15.31 -24.56
CA PRO A 49 14.02 -16.64 -24.66
C PRO A 49 13.41 -17.07 -23.32
N GLU A 50 12.46 -18.00 -23.40
CA GLU A 50 11.92 -18.65 -22.19
C GLU A 50 13.04 -19.39 -21.44
N GLY A 51 13.03 -19.28 -20.10
CA GLY A 51 14.07 -19.85 -19.24
C GLY A 51 15.33 -18.99 -19.09
N ASP A 52 15.40 -17.83 -19.76
CA ASP A 52 16.43 -16.84 -19.48
C ASP A 52 16.31 -16.34 -18.03
N SER A 53 17.44 -16.28 -17.31
CA SER A 53 17.46 -15.89 -15.89
C SER A 53 17.03 -14.45 -15.68
N LEU A 54 17.37 -13.54 -16.60
CA LEU A 54 16.97 -12.14 -16.53
C LEU A 54 15.46 -11.99 -16.78
N LYS A 55 14.92 -12.74 -17.75
CA LYS A 55 13.47 -12.80 -17.98
C LYS A 55 12.73 -13.35 -16.75
N THR A 56 13.28 -14.37 -16.10
CA THR A 56 12.72 -14.94 -14.87
C THR A 56 12.71 -13.91 -13.73
N ALA A 57 13.83 -13.21 -13.51
CA ALA A 57 13.92 -12.16 -12.50
C ALA A 57 12.92 -11.02 -12.75
N ALA A 58 12.75 -10.59 -14.00
CA ALA A 58 11.77 -9.57 -14.38
C ALA A 58 10.32 -10.02 -14.12
N ILE A 59 10.01 -11.31 -14.33
CA ILE A 59 8.69 -11.87 -14.04
C ILE A 59 8.43 -11.87 -12.53
N ASP A 60 9.41 -12.26 -11.73
CA ASP A 60 9.28 -12.29 -10.27
C ASP A 60 9.13 -10.88 -9.68
N LEU A 61 9.96 -9.93 -10.11
CA LEU A 61 9.77 -8.51 -9.81
C LEU A 61 8.40 -8.01 -10.27
N GLY A 62 7.93 -8.46 -11.43
CA GLY A 62 6.59 -8.16 -11.93
C GLY A 62 5.46 -8.67 -11.03
N LYS A 63 5.67 -9.76 -10.28
CA LYS A 63 4.71 -10.24 -9.26
C LYS A 63 4.79 -9.40 -8.00
N GLU A 64 5.99 -9.05 -7.53
CA GLU A 64 6.17 -8.18 -6.36
C GLU A 64 5.46 -6.83 -6.55
N LEU A 65 5.57 -6.24 -7.73
CA LEU A 65 4.87 -4.99 -8.09
C LEU A 65 3.33 -5.15 -8.10
N ILE A 66 2.81 -6.33 -8.46
CA ILE A 66 1.36 -6.60 -8.37
C ILE A 66 0.94 -6.72 -6.92
N THR A 67 1.67 -7.52 -6.13
CA THR A 67 1.35 -7.75 -4.73
C THR A 67 1.34 -6.44 -3.94
N ALA A 68 2.38 -5.61 -4.05
CA ALA A 68 2.41 -4.31 -3.37
C ALA A 68 1.27 -3.37 -3.81
N ASN A 69 0.78 -3.50 -5.06
CA ASN A 69 -0.39 -2.75 -5.51
C ASN A 69 -1.69 -3.32 -4.90
N GLU A 70 -1.86 -4.63 -4.91
CA GLU A 70 -3.03 -5.33 -4.35
C GLU A 70 -3.15 -5.16 -2.83
N ASP A 71 -2.02 -5.15 -2.11
CA ASP A 71 -1.99 -4.93 -0.66
C ASP A 71 -2.57 -3.56 -0.30
N MET A 72 -2.26 -2.52 -1.07
CA MET A 72 -2.83 -1.18 -0.87
C MET A 72 -4.36 -1.18 -1.06
N TYR A 73 -4.88 -1.88 -2.07
CA TYR A 73 -6.34 -1.97 -2.27
C TYR A 73 -7.02 -2.82 -1.20
N THR A 74 -6.37 -3.88 -0.75
CA THR A 74 -6.87 -4.72 0.35
C THR A 74 -6.97 -3.91 1.64
N TRP A 75 -5.93 -3.13 1.96
CA TRP A 75 -5.95 -2.19 3.08
C TRP A 75 -7.06 -1.14 2.94
N MET A 76 -7.33 -0.63 1.73
CA MET A 76 -8.43 0.33 1.51
C MET A 76 -9.80 -0.30 1.80
N ASP A 77 -10.01 -1.54 1.40
CA ASP A 77 -11.26 -2.27 1.68
C ASP A 77 -11.42 -2.51 3.19
N GLU A 78 -10.36 -2.93 3.87
CA GLU A 78 -10.35 -3.14 5.31
C GLU A 78 -10.57 -1.84 6.09
N PHE A 79 -9.94 -0.75 5.65
CA PHE A 79 -10.15 0.57 6.22
C PHE A 79 -11.58 1.07 6.01
N ALA A 80 -12.18 0.82 4.84
CA ALA A 80 -13.57 1.16 4.57
C ALA A 80 -14.54 0.40 5.51
N VAL A 81 -14.27 -0.88 5.80
CA VAL A 81 -15.04 -1.67 6.78
C VAL A 81 -14.85 -1.08 8.18
N ALA A 82 -13.61 -0.83 8.60
CA ALA A 82 -13.33 -0.26 9.92
C ALA A 82 -14.02 1.10 10.12
N MET A 83 -14.07 1.93 9.08
CA MET A 83 -14.71 3.24 9.12
C MET A 83 -16.24 3.15 9.21
N ASN A 84 -16.87 2.35 8.35
CA ASN A 84 -18.33 2.37 8.13
C ASN A 84 -19.10 1.35 8.95
N ASP A 85 -18.52 0.16 9.19
CA ASP A 85 -19.26 -1.00 9.68
C ASP A 85 -19.00 -1.30 11.16
N VAL A 86 -17.92 -0.76 11.73
CA VAL A 86 -17.55 -0.97 13.15
C VAL A 86 -18.14 0.15 14.02
N GLU A 87 -19.18 -0.19 14.78
CA GLU A 87 -19.87 0.75 15.67
C GLU A 87 -19.19 0.90 17.04
N ASP A 88 -18.60 -0.19 17.57
CA ASP A 88 -17.90 -0.16 18.85
C ASP A 88 -16.60 0.65 18.74
N LYS A 89 -16.49 1.68 19.57
CA LYS A 89 -15.39 2.64 19.51
C LYS A 89 -14.05 2.02 19.91
N THR A 90 -14.06 1.12 20.89
CA THR A 90 -12.85 0.45 21.36
C THR A 90 -12.35 -0.54 20.31
N GLU A 91 -13.25 -1.26 19.63
CA GLU A 91 -12.92 -2.14 18.50
C GLU A 91 -12.40 -1.33 17.31
N LYS A 92 -13.08 -0.23 16.95
CA LYS A 92 -12.66 0.69 15.88
C LYS A 92 -11.26 1.24 16.12
N LEU A 93 -10.96 1.69 17.34
CA LEU A 93 -9.64 2.21 17.67
C LEU A 93 -8.54 1.14 17.49
N LYS A 94 -8.78 -0.10 17.94
CA LYS A 94 -7.84 -1.21 17.75
C LYS A 94 -7.59 -1.55 16.29
N LEU A 95 -8.65 -1.56 15.48
CA LEU A 95 -8.52 -1.78 14.04
C LEU A 95 -7.73 -0.65 13.38
N TYR A 96 -8.00 0.60 13.75
CA TYR A 96 -7.25 1.76 13.25
C TYR A 96 -5.77 1.68 13.62
N GLU A 97 -5.43 1.25 14.84
CA GLU A 97 -4.03 1.04 15.24
C GLU A 97 -3.34 -0.07 14.43
N SER A 98 -4.03 -1.16 14.12
CA SER A 98 -3.52 -2.23 13.23
C SER A 98 -3.28 -1.71 11.83
N LEU A 99 -4.29 -1.07 11.23
CA LEU A 99 -4.24 -0.49 9.89
C LEU A 99 -3.13 0.58 9.78
N ASN A 100 -2.83 1.30 10.86
CA ASN A 100 -1.77 2.31 10.89
C ASN A 100 -0.37 1.69 10.91
N THR A 101 -0.24 0.45 11.39
CA THR A 101 0.98 -0.34 11.27
C THR A 101 1.10 -0.89 9.86
N GLU A 102 0.02 -1.48 9.35
CA GLU A 102 -0.03 -2.10 8.01
C GLU A 102 0.26 -1.09 6.90
N ILE A 103 -0.30 0.13 6.94
CA ILE A 103 -0.04 1.14 5.90
C ILE A 103 1.43 1.55 5.84
N LYS A 104 2.16 1.48 6.96
CA LYS A 104 3.61 1.75 6.99
C LYS A 104 4.37 0.61 6.32
N GLU A 105 4.02 -0.64 6.62
CA GLU A 105 4.62 -1.83 6.00
C GLU A 105 4.35 -1.87 4.49
N ILE A 106 3.13 -1.59 4.05
CA ILE A 106 2.76 -1.46 2.63
C ILE A 106 3.58 -0.34 1.97
N GLY A 107 3.76 0.79 2.67
CA GLY A 107 4.59 1.89 2.19
C GLY A 107 6.05 1.50 1.99
N GLU A 108 6.64 0.76 2.93
CA GLU A 108 8.01 0.23 2.82
C GLU A 108 8.14 -0.75 1.66
N ALA A 109 7.24 -1.73 1.56
CA ALA A 109 7.22 -2.71 0.47
C ALA A 109 7.04 -2.04 -0.90
N THR A 110 6.14 -1.07 -1.00
CA THR A 110 5.90 -0.28 -2.23
C THR A 110 7.15 0.48 -2.64
N ASN A 111 7.83 1.16 -1.71
CA ASN A 111 9.06 1.89 -2.02
C ASN A 111 10.18 0.95 -2.47
N ALA A 112 10.35 -0.19 -1.81
CA ALA A 112 11.36 -1.19 -2.16
C ALA A 112 11.12 -1.81 -3.54
N ALA A 113 9.87 -2.12 -3.88
CA ALA A 113 9.50 -2.63 -5.19
C ALA A 113 9.77 -1.59 -6.30
N ILE A 114 9.45 -0.32 -6.05
CA ILE A 114 9.75 0.79 -6.96
C ILE A 114 11.25 0.96 -7.16
N GLU A 115 12.05 0.94 -6.09
CA GLU A 115 13.51 1.08 -6.16
C GLU A 115 14.11 -0.07 -6.98
N THR A 116 13.67 -1.30 -6.71
CA THR A 116 14.14 -2.50 -7.42
C THR A 116 13.78 -2.45 -8.90
N ALA A 117 12.55 -2.02 -9.23
CA ALA A 117 12.11 -1.87 -10.61
C ALA A 117 12.88 -0.79 -11.37
N ASN A 118 13.07 0.38 -10.76
CA ASN A 118 13.85 1.46 -11.37
C ASN A 118 15.31 1.05 -11.58
N LYS A 119 15.91 0.33 -10.62
CA LYS A 119 17.26 -0.20 -10.75
C LYS A 119 17.35 -1.20 -11.89
N PHE A 120 16.42 -2.15 -11.96
CA PHE A 120 16.33 -3.13 -13.05
C PHE A 120 16.26 -2.43 -14.41
N LEU A 121 15.35 -1.46 -14.57
CA LEU A 121 15.19 -0.72 -15.83
C LEU A 121 16.45 0.05 -16.21
N LYS A 122 17.14 0.67 -15.25
CA LYS A 122 18.38 1.41 -15.50
C LYS A 122 19.55 0.51 -15.92
N GLU A 123 19.61 -0.72 -15.39
CA GLU A 123 20.67 -1.68 -15.74
C GLU A 123 20.42 -2.37 -17.09
N HIS A 124 19.20 -2.24 -17.64
CA HIS A 124 18.73 -2.94 -18.82
C HIS A 124 18.03 -2.01 -19.85
N GLU A 125 18.32 -0.71 -19.80
CA GLU A 125 18.10 0.29 -20.87
C GLU A 125 19.11 0.14 -22.01
#